data_AF-A0A8I2E4Y4-F1
#
_entry.id   AF-A0A8I2E4Y4-F1
#
_cell.length_a   1.000
_cell.length_b   1.000
_cell.length_c   1.000
_cell.angle_alpha   90.00
_cell.angle_beta   90.00
_cell.angle_gamma   90.00
#
_symmetry.space_group_name_H-M   'P 1'
#
loop_
_entity.id
_entity.type
_entity.pdbx_description
1 polymer ?
#
loop_
_entity_poly.entity_id
_entity_poly.type
_entity_poly.pdbx_seq_one_letter_code
_entity_poly.pdbx_strand_id
1 'polypeptide(L)'
;MSTPPPTFQQSSTATYNTAIQSLEAAQHKLVAIAQEVQGEKATLATSYQGEDGQMYQRVLDQWLRGEEYIHGKCQELIDALTTTMSSSGKAQSGNTEVVNAQVNHPVYATLMG
;
A
#
# COMPACT_ATOMS: atom_id res chain seq x y z
N MET A 1 18.12 -24.87 -20.28
CA MET A 1 16.96 -24.23 -19.64
C MET A 1 17.51 -23.25 -18.61
N SER A 2 17.27 -21.95 -18.78
CA SER A 2 17.81 -20.92 -17.88
C SER A 2 16.92 -20.77 -16.66
N THR A 3 17.51 -20.85 -15.47
CA THR A 3 16.85 -20.45 -14.22
C THR A 3 16.47 -18.96 -14.31
N PRO A 4 15.30 -18.55 -13.79
CA PRO A 4 14.97 -17.12 -13.72
C PRO A 4 16.03 -16.42 -12.85
N PRO A 5 16.60 -15.29 -13.29
CA PRO A 5 17.64 -14.61 -12.52
C PRO A 5 17.06 -14.03 -11.21
N PRO A 6 17.87 -13.94 -10.14
CA PRO A 6 17.48 -13.40 -8.82
C PRO A 6 17.00 -11.93 -8.87
N THR A 7 17.20 -11.26 -10.00
CA THR A 7 16.75 -9.88 -10.24
C THR A 7 15.23 -9.72 -10.22
N PHE A 8 14.45 -10.76 -10.56
CA PHE A 8 12.98 -10.70 -10.53
C PHE A 8 12.41 -10.64 -9.10
N GLN A 9 13.06 -11.30 -8.14
CA GLN A 9 12.67 -11.29 -6.73
C GLN A 9 12.89 -9.91 -6.11
N GLN A 10 14.06 -9.30 -6.39
CA GLN A 10 14.37 -7.95 -5.95
C GLN A 10 13.43 -6.92 -6.60
N SER A 11 13.13 -7.07 -7.90
CA SER A 11 12.23 -6.16 -8.61
C SER A 11 10.81 -6.18 -8.04
N SER A 12 10.28 -7.36 -7.73
CA SER A 12 8.90 -7.49 -7.21
C SER A 12 8.77 -6.87 -5.82
N THR A 13 9.71 -7.18 -4.91
CA THR A 13 9.74 -6.60 -3.56
C THR A 13 9.93 -5.09 -3.60
N ALA A 14 10.78 -4.58 -4.49
CA ALA A 14 10.95 -3.15 -4.69
C ALA A 14 9.63 -2.47 -5.12
N THR A 15 8.88 -3.07 -6.05
CA THR A 15 7.57 -2.56 -6.47
C THR A 15 6.56 -2.52 -5.32
N TYR A 16 6.47 -3.59 -4.51
CA TYR A 16 5.58 -3.61 -3.35
C TYR A 16 5.94 -2.51 -2.34
N ASN A 17 7.23 -2.37 -2.01
CA ASN A 17 7.70 -1.35 -1.08
C ASN A 17 7.41 0.07 -1.58
N THR A 18 7.61 0.35 -2.87
CA THR A 18 7.28 1.66 -3.45
C THR A 18 5.78 1.94 -3.36
N ALA A 19 4.92 0.94 -3.64
CA ALA A 19 3.48 1.12 -3.54
C ALA A 19 3.03 1.39 -2.09
N ILE A 20 3.57 0.65 -1.13
CA ILE A 20 3.29 0.85 0.31
C ILE A 20 3.72 2.25 0.75
N GLN A 21 4.94 2.68 0.43
CA GLN A 21 5.43 4.02 0.77
C GLN A 21 4.57 5.13 0.15
N SER A 22 4.08 4.93 -1.07
CA SER A 22 3.17 5.89 -1.71
C SER A 22 1.83 5.98 -0.98
N LEU A 23 1.29 4.87 -0.49
CA LEU A 23 0.05 4.84 0.27
C LEU A 23 0.22 5.48 1.64
N GLU A 24 1.32 5.20 2.35
CA GLU A 24 1.67 5.83 3.62
C GLU A 24 1.83 7.36 3.47
N ALA A 25 2.54 7.80 2.43
CA ALA A 25 2.69 9.23 2.14
C ALA A 25 1.35 9.91 1.80
N ALA A 26 0.46 9.22 1.10
CA ALA A 26 -0.89 9.71 0.83
C ALA A 26 -1.72 9.84 2.11
N GLN A 27 -1.65 8.85 3.00
CA GLN A 27 -2.28 8.90 4.34
C GLN A 27 -1.83 10.11 5.14
N HIS A 28 -0.51 10.34 5.24
CA HIS A 28 0.02 11.50 5.98
C HIS A 28 -0.48 12.84 5.43
N LYS A 29 -0.58 12.96 4.10
CA LYS A 29 -1.13 14.16 3.46
C LYS A 29 -2.62 14.33 3.75
N LEU A 30 -3.40 13.26 3.71
CA LEU A 30 -4.83 13.32 4.03
C LEU A 30 -5.08 13.79 5.47
N VAL A 31 -4.32 13.24 6.43
CA VAL A 31 -4.41 13.66 7.84
C VAL A 31 -4.06 15.14 8.00
N ALA A 32 -3.03 15.63 7.32
CA ALA A 32 -2.67 17.04 7.37
C ALA A 32 -3.79 17.95 6.83
N ILE A 33 -4.35 17.61 5.67
CA ILE A 33 -5.48 18.36 5.08
C ILE A 33 -6.71 18.29 6.00
N ALA A 34 -6.95 17.16 6.66
CA ALA A 34 -8.07 17.03 7.59
C ALA A 34 -7.94 17.95 8.81
N GLN A 35 -6.72 18.10 9.33
CA GLN A 35 -6.44 19.05 10.41
C GLN A 35 -6.68 20.50 9.96
N GLU A 36 -6.30 20.85 8.73
CA GLU A 36 -6.58 22.18 8.16
C GLU A 36 -8.09 22.43 8.04
N VAL A 37 -8.84 21.48 7.49
CA VAL A 37 -10.30 21.56 7.37
C VAL A 37 -10.98 21.66 8.74
N GLN A 38 -10.50 20.94 9.74
CA GLN A 38 -11.00 21.04 11.12
C GLN A 38 -10.75 22.43 11.71
N GLY A 39 -9.59 23.03 11.43
CA GLY A 39 -9.26 24.40 11.83
C GLY A 39 -10.15 25.45 11.15
N GLU A 40 -10.38 25.30 9.85
CA GLU A 40 -11.33 26.14 9.11
C GLU A 40 -12.74 26.01 9.67
N LYS A 41 -13.19 24.78 9.97
CA LYS A 41 -14.50 24.53 10.59
C LYS A 41 -14.67 25.29 11.91
N ALA A 42 -13.66 25.28 12.78
CA ALA A 42 -13.70 26.01 14.05
C ALA A 42 -13.75 27.54 13.85
N THR A 43 -13.01 28.04 12.88
CA THR A 43 -13.00 29.47 12.51
C THR A 43 -14.35 29.90 11.95
N LEU A 44 -14.91 29.12 11.03
CA LEU A 44 -16.23 29.33 10.42
C LEU A 44 -17.35 29.23 11.44
N ALA A 45 -17.29 28.29 12.38
CA ALA A 45 -18.27 28.18 13.46
C ALA A 45 -18.37 29.46 14.31
N THR A 46 -17.28 30.22 14.39
CA THR A 46 -17.21 31.46 15.17
C THR A 46 -17.72 32.65 14.36
N SER A 47 -17.46 32.69 13.05
CA SER A 47 -17.77 33.83 12.18
C SER A 47 -19.12 33.73 11.45
N TYR A 48 -19.59 32.52 11.15
CA TYR A 48 -20.86 32.26 10.48
C TYR A 48 -21.86 31.65 11.45
N GLN A 49 -22.84 32.46 11.87
CA GLN A 49 -23.98 32.02 12.66
C GLN A 49 -25.24 31.94 11.79
N GLY A 50 -26.24 31.19 12.24
CA GLY A 50 -27.50 31.01 11.52
C GLY A 50 -27.50 29.82 10.56
N GLU A 51 -28.49 29.76 9.68
CA GLU A 51 -28.76 28.63 8.78
C GLU A 51 -27.57 28.32 7.84
N ASP A 52 -26.97 29.36 7.26
CA ASP A 52 -25.83 29.21 6.35
C ASP A 52 -24.61 28.59 7.05
N GLY A 53 -24.33 29.01 8.29
CA GLY A 53 -23.26 28.43 9.09
C GLY A 53 -23.50 26.94 9.38
N GLN A 54 -24.75 26.55 9.65
CA GLN A 54 -25.10 25.15 9.85
C GLN A 54 -24.94 24.31 8.57
N MET A 55 -25.34 24.86 7.42
CA MET A 55 -25.15 24.18 6.13
C MET A 55 -23.68 23.99 5.79
N TYR A 56 -22.85 25.01 6.04
CA TYR A 56 -21.41 24.92 5.82
C TYR A 56 -20.75 23.88 6.75
N GLN A 57 -21.16 23.84 8.02
CA GLN A 57 -20.69 22.79 8.95
C GLN A 57 -21.03 21.38 8.46
N ARG A 58 -22.22 21.16 7.91
CA ARG A 58 -22.61 19.85 7.36
C ARG A 58 -21.73 19.43 6.18
N VAL A 59 -21.33 20.38 5.33
CA VAL A 59 -20.41 20.11 4.21
C VAL A 59 -19.04 19.70 4.73
N LEU A 60 -18.50 20.43 5.72
CA LEU A 60 -17.21 20.10 6.33
C LEU A 60 -17.26 18.73 7.05
N ASP A 61 -18.36 18.43 7.75
CA ASP A 61 -18.58 17.12 8.36
C ASP A 61 -18.63 15.98 7.34
N GLN A 62 -19.25 16.23 6.18
CA GLN A 62 -19.30 15.24 5.11
C GLN A 62 -17.94 15.03 4.47
N TRP A 63 -17.16 16.10 4.31
CA TRP A 63 -15.79 16.01 3.83
C TRP A 63 -14.91 15.19 4.79
N LEU A 64 -15.00 15.46 6.10
CA LEU A 64 -14.22 14.74 7.13
C LEU A 64 -14.55 13.24 7.15
N ARG A 65 -15.83 12.87 7.02
CA ARG A 65 -16.23 11.45 6.87
C ARG A 65 -15.66 10.80 5.60
N GLY A 66 -15.57 11.55 4.51
CA GLY A 66 -14.96 11.09 3.27
C GLY A 66 -13.47 10.82 3.42
N GLU A 67 -12.77 11.68 4.16
CA GLU A 67 -11.35 11.50 4.49
C GLU A 67 -11.12 10.24 5.32
N GLU A 68 -11.88 10.02 6.40
CA GLU A 68 -11.80 8.80 7.22
C GLU A 68 -11.99 7.53 6.38
N TYR A 69 -12.92 7.56 5.42
CA TYR A 69 -13.16 6.44 4.51
C TYR A 69 -11.95 6.17 3.59
N ILE A 70 -11.38 7.21 2.97
CA ILE A 70 -10.21 7.06 2.09
C ILE A 70 -8.99 6.59 2.89
N HIS A 71 -8.78 7.15 4.09
CA HIS A 71 -7.72 6.74 5.00
C HIS A 71 -7.82 5.24 5.34
N GLY A 72 -9.03 4.76 5.65
CA GLY A 72 -9.31 3.34 5.86
C GLY A 72 -9.00 2.49 4.63
N LYS A 73 -9.36 2.93 3.42
CA LYS A 73 -9.02 2.22 2.18
C LYS A 73 -7.54 2.16 1.88
N CYS A 74 -6.78 3.22 2.19
CA CYS A 74 -5.32 3.18 2.10
C CYS A 74 -4.73 2.13 3.06
N GLN A 75 -5.24 2.04 4.29
CA GLN A 75 -4.79 1.03 5.26
C GLN A 75 -5.09 -0.39 4.77
N GLU A 76 -6.32 -0.65 4.32
CA GLU A 76 -6.70 -1.96 3.77
C GLU A 76 -5.78 -2.39 2.61
N LEU A 77 -5.40 -1.44 1.74
CA LEU A 77 -4.49 -1.70 0.62
C LEU A 77 -3.06 -1.97 1.10
N ILE A 78 -2.55 -1.23 2.09
CA ILE A 78 -1.23 -1.49 2.70
C ILE A 78 -1.18 -2.90 3.28
N ASP A 79 -2.22 -3.30 4.02
CA ASP A 79 -2.30 -4.63 4.65
C ASP A 79 -2.35 -5.74 3.58
N ALA A 80 -3.15 -5.52 2.53
CA ALA A 80 -3.25 -6.45 1.40
C ALA A 80 -1.93 -6.59 0.63
N LEU A 81 -1.24 -5.48 0.35
CA LEU A 81 0.07 -5.48 -0.32
C LEU A 81 1.13 -6.17 0.54
N THR A 82 1.15 -5.91 1.84
CA THR A 82 2.09 -6.54 2.79
C THR A 82 1.88 -8.05 2.88
N THR A 83 0.61 -8.48 2.94
CA THR A 83 0.24 -9.90 2.93
C THR A 83 0.64 -10.57 1.62
N THR A 84 0.37 -9.90 0.49
CA THR A 84 0.69 -10.41 -0.85
C THR A 84 2.19 -10.51 -1.05
N MET A 85 2.96 -9.50 -0.63
CA MET A 85 4.43 -9.51 -0.66
C MET A 85 4.99 -10.70 0.12
N SER A 86 4.48 -10.94 1.33
CA SER A 86 4.90 -12.06 2.19
C SER A 86 4.57 -13.42 1.56
N SER A 87 3.38 -13.56 0.98
CA SER A 87 2.96 -14.78 0.27
C SER A 87 3.81 -15.03 -0.98
N SER A 88 4.04 -13.99 -1.79
CA SER A 88 4.88 -14.04 -2.99
C SER A 88 6.31 -14.47 -2.64
N GLY A 89 6.88 -13.93 -1.55
CA GLY A 89 8.20 -14.32 -1.07
C GLY A 89 8.29 -15.81 -0.72
N LYS A 90 7.29 -16.35 -0.02
CA LYS A 90 7.24 -17.79 0.33
C LYS A 90 7.13 -18.69 -0.90
N ALA A 91 6.24 -18.37 -1.83
CA ALA A 91 6.05 -19.14 -3.06
C ALA A 91 7.31 -19.14 -3.94
N GLN A 92 7.97 -17.98 -4.06
CA GLN A 92 9.21 -17.86 -4.84
C GLN A 92 10.38 -18.60 -4.18
N SER A 93 10.47 -18.60 -2.85
CA SER A 93 11.50 -19.35 -2.11
C SER A 93 11.37 -20.85 -2.33
N GLY A 94 10.15 -21.40 -2.19
CA GLY A 94 9.88 -22.82 -2.44
C GLY A 94 10.17 -23.22 -3.89
N ASN A 95 9.83 -22.38 -4.87
CA ASN A 95 10.20 -22.64 -6.27
C ASN A 95 11.72 -22.64 -6.48
N THR A 96 12.46 -21.76 -5.80
CA THR A 96 13.92 -21.68 -5.92
C THR A 96 14.60 -22.93 -5.36
N GLU A 97 14.12 -23.44 -4.23
CA GLU A 97 14.60 -24.71 -3.65
C GLU A 97 14.34 -25.90 -4.57
N VAL A 98 13.14 -25.99 -5.16
CA VAL A 98 12.78 -27.06 -6.12
C VAL A 98 13.65 -26.98 -7.38
N VAL A 99 13.84 -25.78 -7.94
CA VAL A 99 14.69 -25.56 -9.10
C VAL A 99 16.14 -25.91 -8.79
N ASN A 100 16.69 -25.45 -7.66
CA ASN A 100 18.05 -25.78 -7.25
C ASN A 100 18.23 -27.29 -7.04
N ALA A 101 17.26 -27.96 -6.43
CA ALA A 101 17.28 -29.42 -6.26
C ALA A 101 17.25 -30.17 -7.61
N GLN A 102 16.51 -29.67 -8.60
CA GLN A 102 16.47 -30.23 -9.95
C GLN A 102 17.78 -30.00 -10.72
N VAL A 103 18.36 -28.80 -10.63
CA VAL A 103 19.64 -28.46 -11.27
C VAL A 103 20.80 -29.29 -10.70
N ASN A 104 20.78 -29.57 -9.39
CA ASN A 104 21.82 -30.37 -8.73
C ASN A 104 21.57 -31.90 -8.83
N HIS A 105 20.55 -32.35 -9.57
CA HIS A 105 20.25 -33.76 -9.73
C HIS A 105 21.22 -34.43 -10.73
N PRO A 106 21.82 -35.59 -10.40
CA PRO A 106 22.95 -36.17 -11.15
C PRO A 106 22.66 -36.53 -12.62
N VAL A 107 21.38 -36.63 -13.00
CA VAL A 107 20.96 -36.90 -14.38
C VAL A 107 21.35 -35.76 -15.35
N TYR A 108 21.47 -34.52 -14.86
CA TYR A 108 21.86 -33.38 -15.71
C TYR A 108 23.39 -33.25 -15.89
N ALA A 109 24.20 -33.88 -15.04
CA ALA A 109 25.65 -33.89 -15.18
C ALA A 109 26.15 -34.81 -16.31
N THR A 110 25.38 -35.84 -16.65
CA THR A 110 25.73 -36.81 -17.73
C THR A 110 25.36 -36.34 -19.13
N LEU A 111 24.50 -35.33 -19.27
CA LEU A 111 24.03 -34.79 -20.58
C LEU A 111 24.81 -33.55 -21.05
N MET A 112 25.74 -33.04 -20.24
CA MET A 112 26.52 -31.81 -20.50
C MET A 112 28.05 -32.06 -20.53
N GLY A 113 28.48 -33.32 -20.40
CA GLY A 113 29.86 -33.76 -20.67
C GLY A 113 29.92 -34.53 -21.97
#